data_AF-A0A519LS84-F1
#
_entry.id   AF-A0A519LS84-F1
#
_cell.length_a   1.000
_cell.length_b   1.000
_cell.length_c   1.000
_cell.angle_alpha   90.00
_cell.angle_beta   90.00
_cell.angle_gamma   90.00
#
_symmetry.space_group_name_H-M   'P 1'
#
loop_
_entity.id
_entity.type
_entity.pdbx_description
1 polymer ?
#
loop_
_entity_poly.entity_id
_entity_poly.type
_entity_poly.pdbx_seq_one_letter_code
_entity_poly.pdbx_strand_id
1 'polypeptide(L)'
;TDSFISAASFQETTRVLTEAAIMGKRDELRGLKENVIVGRLIPAGTGMAYHQARKAKDAMDDAERRAIADAEAAEMEAQADTADVEGSATVAASDNTAD
;
A
#
# COMPACT_ATOMS: atom_id res chain seq x y z
N THR A 1 -16.48 0.02 15.59
CA THR A 1 -15.02 0.27 15.70
C THR A 1 -14.37 -0.58 14.65
N ASP A 2 -13.48 0.00 13.85
CA ASP A 2 -12.84 -0.72 12.74
C ASP A 2 -11.66 -1.58 13.23
N SER A 3 -11.11 -1.23 14.40
CA SER A 3 -10.12 -2.01 15.13
C SER A 3 -10.76 -3.25 15.77
N PHE A 4 -10.33 -4.44 15.33
CA PHE A 4 -10.78 -5.69 15.92
C PHE A 4 -10.20 -5.90 17.33
N ILE A 5 -9.02 -5.33 17.63
CA ILE A 5 -8.42 -5.37 18.97
C ILE A 5 -9.31 -4.59 19.96
N SER A 6 -9.81 -3.44 19.53
CA SER A 6 -10.72 -2.63 20.32
C SER A 6 -12.11 -3.27 20.45
N ALA A 7 -12.60 -3.94 19.40
CA ALA A 7 -13.89 -4.65 19.42
C ALA A 7 -13.84 -5.87 20.36
N ALA A 8 -12.83 -6.72 20.22
CA ALA A 8 -12.68 -7.97 20.98
C ALA A 8 -12.59 -7.76 22.50
N SER A 9 -12.25 -6.55 22.93
CA SER A 9 -12.14 -6.18 24.34
C SER A 9 -13.43 -5.63 24.97
N PHE A 10 -14.52 -5.49 24.21
CA PHE A 10 -15.87 -5.22 24.77
C PHE A 10 -16.97 -6.14 24.21
N GLN A 11 -16.70 -6.88 23.14
CA GLN A 11 -17.69 -7.68 22.43
C GLN A 11 -17.12 -9.07 22.14
N GLU A 12 -17.94 -10.10 22.39
CA GLU A 12 -17.81 -11.50 21.94
C GLU A 12 -16.39 -11.91 21.48
N THR A 13 -15.42 -11.89 22.41
CA THR A 13 -13.97 -11.91 22.10
C THR A 13 -13.58 -13.04 21.14
N THR A 14 -14.06 -14.26 21.39
CA THR A 14 -13.75 -15.44 20.56
C THR A 14 -14.23 -15.25 19.12
N ARG A 15 -15.45 -14.75 18.93
CA ARG A 15 -16.05 -14.55 17.61
C ARG A 15 -15.28 -13.47 16.84
N VAL A 16 -15.05 -12.32 17.47
CA VAL A 16 -14.36 -11.18 16.84
C VAL A 16 -12.95 -11.56 16.37
N LEU A 17 -12.19 -12.27 17.21
CA LEU A 17 -10.84 -12.71 16.86
C LEU A 17 -10.85 -13.77 15.74
N THR A 18 -11.82 -14.68 15.76
CA THR A 18 -11.93 -15.73 14.73
C THR A 18 -12.26 -15.11 13.36
N GLU A 19 -13.24 -14.21 13.29
CA GLU A 19 -13.60 -13.53 12.04
C GLU A 19 -12.43 -12.69 11.49
N ALA A 20 -11.73 -11.96 12.36
CA ALA A 20 -10.56 -11.16 11.96
C ALA A 20 -9.41 -12.04 11.43
N ALA A 21 -9.15 -13.19 12.06
CA ALA A 21 -8.13 -14.14 11.63
C ALA A 21 -8.46 -14.77 10.27
N ILE A 22 -9.72 -15.18 10.05
CA ILE A 22 -10.18 -15.74 8.77
C ILE A 22 -10.04 -14.71 7.64
N MET A 23 -10.39 -13.44 7.91
CA MET A 23 -10.27 -12.36 6.93
C MET A 23 -8.83 -11.84 6.75
N GLY A 24 -7.86 -12.29 7.56
CA GLY A 24 -6.50 -11.77 7.55
C GLY A 24 -6.42 -10.27 7.87
N LYS A 25 -7.37 -9.74 8.66
CA LYS A 25 -7.45 -8.30 8.96
C LYS A 25 -6.22 -7.83 9.73
N ARG A 26 -5.73 -6.65 9.37
CA ARG A 26 -4.66 -5.95 10.09
C ARG A 26 -5.25 -4.77 10.83
N ASP A 27 -4.77 -4.56 12.06
CA ASP A 27 -5.15 -3.40 12.85
C ASP A 27 -4.09 -2.32 12.75
N GLU A 28 -4.50 -1.10 12.42
CA GLU A 28 -3.60 0.02 12.17
C GLU A 28 -3.35 0.87 13.42
N LEU A 29 -3.98 0.55 14.56
CA LEU A 29 -3.68 1.19 15.84
C LEU A 29 -3.86 2.71 15.83
N ARG A 30 -4.93 3.19 15.19
CA ARG A 30 -5.21 4.63 15.02
C ARG A 30 -5.99 5.25 16.18
N GLY A 31 -6.62 4.41 16.98
CA GLY A 31 -7.57 4.75 18.03
C GLY A 31 -6.98 4.64 19.44
N LEU A 32 -7.75 5.14 20.41
CA LEU A 32 -7.30 5.22 21.80
C LEU A 32 -7.15 3.84 22.44
N LYS A 33 -8.22 3.02 22.39
CA LYS A 33 -8.33 1.79 23.17
C LYS A 33 -7.28 0.75 22.77
N GLU A 34 -7.12 0.53 21.48
CA GLU A 34 -6.11 -0.37 20.93
C GLU A 34 -4.68 0.02 21.31
N ASN A 35 -4.32 1.31 21.28
CA ASN A 35 -2.99 1.74 21.72
C ASN A 35 -2.78 1.50 23.22
N VAL A 36 -3.82 1.70 24.04
CA VAL A 36 -3.78 1.37 25.47
C VAL A 36 -3.56 -0.13 25.69
N ILE A 37 -4.31 -0.99 24.98
CA ILE A 37 -4.22 -2.45 25.10
C ILE A 37 -2.82 -2.95 24.73
N VAL A 38 -2.23 -2.39 23.67
CA VAL A 38 -0.91 -2.80 23.17
C VAL A 38 0.25 -2.12 23.92
N GLY A 39 -0.01 -1.11 24.75
CA GLY A 39 1.00 -0.40 25.54
C GLY A 39 1.81 0.63 24.75
N ARG A 40 1.23 1.21 23.69
CA ARG A 40 1.83 2.32 22.91
C ARG A 40 1.30 3.67 23.38
N LEU A 41 2.01 4.75 23.01
CA LEU A 41 1.52 6.12 23.23
C LEU A 41 0.13 6.28 22.61
N ILE A 42 -0.78 6.90 23.35
CA ILE A 42 -2.14 7.14 22.89
C ILE A 42 -2.23 8.33 21.92
N PRO A 43 -3.16 8.34 20.95
CA PRO A 43 -3.35 9.46 20.03
C PRO A 43 -4.13 10.62 20.68
N ALA A 44 -3.71 11.03 21.88
CA ALA A 44 -4.31 12.11 22.64
C ALA A 44 -3.26 12.82 23.51
N GLY A 45 -3.52 14.09 23.84
CA GLY A 45 -2.61 14.88 24.69
C GLY A 45 -1.19 14.91 24.14
N THR A 46 -0.22 14.56 25.00
CA THR A 46 1.22 14.54 24.65
C THR A 46 1.56 13.50 23.57
N GLY A 47 0.76 12.45 23.40
CA GLY A 47 0.96 11.44 22.36
C GLY A 47 0.52 11.88 20.96
N MET A 48 -0.17 13.02 20.82
CA MET A 48 -0.58 13.56 19.51
C MET A 48 0.61 13.82 18.59
N ALA A 49 1.69 14.40 19.10
CA ALA A 49 2.88 14.71 18.29
C ALA A 49 3.52 13.44 17.71
N TYR A 50 3.60 12.37 18.51
CA TYR A 50 4.10 11.07 18.07
C TYR A 50 3.23 10.48 16.95
N HIS A 51 1.91 10.51 17.12
CA HIS A 51 0.98 9.98 16.12
C HIS A 51 0.93 10.81 14.84
N GLN A 52 1.07 12.14 14.93
CA GLN A 52 1.15 13.02 13.77
C GLN A 52 2.43 12.78 12.97
N ALA A 53 3.59 12.69 13.65
CA ALA A 53 4.86 12.39 13.00
C ALA A 53 4.82 11.02 12.31
N ARG A 54 4.24 10.01 12.97
CA ARG A 54 4.00 8.69 12.37
C ARG A 54 3.12 8.76 11.13
N LYS A 55 1.96 9.43 11.21
CA LYS A 55 1.07 9.57 10.06
C LYS A 55 1.74 10.30 8.89
N ALA A 56 2.55 11.32 9.16
CA ALA A 56 3.30 12.02 8.13
C ALA A 56 4.33 11.11 7.46
N LYS A 57 5.06 10.30 8.25
CA LYS A 57 5.99 9.31 7.72
C LYS A 57 5.28 8.26 6.88
N ASP A 58 4.20 7.68 7.40
CA ASP A 58 3.42 6.65 6.70
C ASP A 58 2.87 7.21 5.37
N ALA A 59 2.41 8.47 5.35
CA ALA A 59 1.96 9.15 4.12
C ALA A 59 3.09 9.43 3.12
N MET A 60 4.30 9.76 3.60
CA MET A 60 5.47 9.95 2.74
C MET A 60 5.90 8.62 2.11
N ASP A 61 5.99 7.56 2.90
CA ASP A 61 6.34 6.22 2.43
C ASP A 61 5.33 5.72 1.38
N ASP A 62 4.03 5.97 1.58
CA ASP A 62 2.99 5.61 0.62
C ASP A 62 3.03 6.45 -0.66
N ALA A 63 3.34 7.76 -0.56
CA ALA A 63 3.53 8.62 -1.71
C ALA A 63 4.76 8.21 -2.54
N GLU A 64 5.86 7.85 -1.89
CA GLU A 64 7.06 7.36 -2.55
C GLU A 64 6.79 6.05 -3.29
N ARG A 65 6.15 5.07 -2.64
CA ARG A 65 5.77 3.80 -3.29
C ARG A 65 4.88 4.01 -4.51
N ARG A 66 3.93 4.94 -4.40
CA ARG A 66 3.05 5.27 -5.52
C ARG A 66 3.81 5.93 -6.66
N ALA A 67 4.70 6.88 -6.37
CA ALA A 67 5.52 7.53 -7.38
C ALA A 67 6.45 6.56 -8.12
N ILE A 68 7.04 5.59 -7.40
CA ILE A 68 7.86 4.52 -8.01
C ILE A 68 7.00 3.66 -8.94
N ALA A 69 5.83 3.21 -8.47
CA ALA A 69 4.93 2.40 -9.29
C ALA A 69 4.45 3.15 -10.55
N ASP A 70 4.13 4.44 -10.43
CA ASP A 70 3.70 5.28 -11.56
C ASP A 70 4.87 5.50 -12.55
N ALA A 71 6.10 5.67 -12.06
CA ALA A 71 7.30 5.79 -12.89
C ALA A 71 7.64 4.48 -13.61
N GLU A 72 7.61 3.35 -12.91
CA GLU A 72 7.83 2.02 -13.49
C GLU A 72 6.78 1.69 -14.57
N ALA A 73 5.52 2.04 -14.34
CA ALA A 73 4.45 1.87 -15.33
C ALA A 73 4.71 2.71 -16.59
N ALA A 74 5.08 3.98 -16.43
CA ALA A 74 5.41 4.87 -17.55
C ALA A 74 6.65 4.40 -18.33
N GLU A 75 7.67 3.86 -17.65
CA GLU A 75 8.85 3.29 -18.29
C GLU A 75 8.52 2.02 -19.09
N MET A 76 7.64 1.14 -18.56
CA MET A 76 7.17 -0.04 -19.30
C MET A 76 6.36 0.33 -20.54
N GLU A 77 5.49 1.35 -20.44
CA GLU A 77 4.74 1.86 -21.60
C GLU A 77 5.66 2.44 -22.68
N ALA A 78 6.68 3.24 -22.29
CA ALA A 78 7.64 3.80 -23.24
C ALA A 78 8.52 2.72 -23.93
N GLN A 79 8.86 1.64 -23.22
CA GLN A 79 9.57 0.50 -23.80
C GLN A 79 8.69 -0.31 -24.77
N ALA A 80 7.40 -0.42 -24.50
CA ALA A 80 6.45 -1.04 -25.42
C ALA A 80 6.31 -0.24 -26.73
N ASP A 81 6.17 1.09 -26.63
CA ASP A 81 6.09 1.98 -27.81
C ASP A 81 7.37 1.95 -28.66
N THR A 82 8.55 1.79 -28.06
CA THR A 82 9.82 1.69 -28.80
C THR A 82 10.02 0.31 -29.44
N ALA A 83 9.56 -0.77 -28.80
CA ALA A 83 9.59 -2.11 -29.35
C ALA A 83 8.67 -2.26 -30.59
N ASP A 84 7.51 -1.59 -30.60
CA ASP A 84 6.60 -1.58 -31.75
C ASP A 84 7.19 -0.82 -32.96
N VAL A 85 8.01 0.21 -32.72
CA VAL A 85 8.71 0.94 -33.79
C VAL A 85 9.86 0.13 -34.40
N GLU A 86 10.65 -0.58 -33.58
CA GLU A 86 11.72 -1.47 -34.09
C GLU A 86 11.19 -2.74 -34.78
N GLY A 87 10.06 -3.28 -34.31
CA GLY A 87 9.36 -4.40 -34.97
C GLY A 87 8.83 -4.04 -36.37
N SER A 88 8.39 -2.80 -36.57
CA SER A 88 7.96 -2.30 -37.88
C SER A 88 9.14 -2.06 -38.84
N ALA A 89 10.28 -1.58 -38.34
CA ALA A 89 11.46 -1.29 -39.17
C ALA A 89 12.17 -2.56 -39.69
N THR A 90 12.11 -3.68 -38.95
CA THR A 90 12.76 -4.93 -39.37
C THR A 90 11.98 -5.70 -40.44
N VAL A 91 10.64 -5.61 -40.45
CA VAL A 91 9.80 -6.24 -41.49
C VAL A 91 9.93 -5.52 -42.84
N ALA A 92 10.17 -4.21 -42.85
CA ALA A 92 10.36 -3.45 -44.10
C ALA A 92 11.72 -3.71 -44.79
N ALA A 93 12.74 -4.19 -44.06
CA ALA A 93 14.06 -4.46 -44.62
C ALA A 93 14.16 -5.83 -45.32
N SER A 94 13.28 -6.79 -45.01
CA SER A 94 13.32 -8.13 -45.62
C SER A 94 12.74 -8.21 -47.03
N ASP A 95 12.03 -7.18 -47.51
CA ASP A 95 11.35 -7.18 -48.81
C ASP A 95 12.18 -6.62 -49.99
N ASN A 96 13.44 -6.19 -49.77
CA ASN A 96 14.22 -5.47 -50.79
C ASN A 96 15.52 -6.16 -51.24
N THR A 97 15.62 -7.49 -51.17
CA THR A 97 16.81 -8.26 -51.63
C THR A 97 16.52 -9.25 -52.75
N ALA A 98 15.58 -8.94 -53.66
CA ALA A 98 15.30 -9.77 -54.83
C ALA A 98 15.40 -8.94 -56.12
N ASP A 99 16.62 -8.81 -56.66
CA ASP A 99 16.91 -8.64 -58.09
C ASP A 99 18.22 -9.38 -58.41
#